data_AF-A0A0Q7DW07-F1
#
_entry.id   AF-A0A0Q7DW07-F1
#
_cell.length_a   1.000
_cell.length_b   1.000
_cell.length_c   1.000
_cell.angle_alpha   90.00
_cell.angle_beta   90.00
_cell.angle_gamma   90.00
#
_symmetry.space_group_name_H-M   'P 1'
#
loop_
_entity.id
_entity.type
_entity.pdbx_description
1 polymer ?
#
loop_
_entity_poly.entity_id
_entity_poly.type
_entity_poly.pdbx_seq_one_letter_code
_entity_poly.pdbx_strand_id
1 'polypeptide(L)'
;MSFRPLALPPGIAGRVWLSPMPGRLQPWDRFVADARAAGLTRIVCLTPREEITELSPDYATAIENHTLPCQWQALPMRNYGVAQELQGFKAGVEEMAVALGGGDVLLLHCAAGIGRTGTAAACLLKRLGLSTDAALQQVREAGSNPESARQSGWIEAF
;
A
#
# COMPACT_ATOMS: atom_id res chain seq x y z
N MET A 1 12.33 -6.60 -10.01
CA MET A 1 11.13 -6.30 -9.20
C MET A 1 11.04 -4.80 -8.98
N SER A 2 9.86 -4.22 -9.16
CA SER A 2 9.58 -2.81 -8.84
C SER A 2 9.22 -2.59 -7.36
N PHE A 3 9.13 -3.68 -6.58
CA PHE A 3 8.78 -3.68 -5.18
C PHE A 3 9.93 -3.12 -4.35
N ARG A 4 9.62 -2.11 -3.55
CA ARG A 4 10.58 -1.45 -2.65
C ARG A 4 10.25 -1.88 -1.22
N PRO A 5 11.22 -2.44 -0.47
CA PRO A 5 10.94 -2.89 0.89
C PRO A 5 10.69 -1.68 1.78
N LEU A 6 9.67 -1.77 2.63
CA LEU A 6 9.48 -0.83 3.74
C LEU A 6 10.02 -1.50 5.01
N ALA A 7 11.02 -0.89 5.64
CA ALA A 7 11.52 -1.42 6.90
C ALA A 7 10.45 -1.28 7.98
N LEU A 8 10.24 -2.35 8.74
CA LEU A 8 9.25 -2.41 9.81
C LEU A 8 9.94 -2.35 11.17
N PRO A 9 9.21 -1.97 12.24
CA PRO A 9 9.74 -1.97 13.59
C PRO A 9 10.12 -3.41 14.03
N PRO A 10 11.08 -3.57 14.96
CA PRO A 10 11.42 -4.89 15.48
C PRO A 10 10.21 -5.62 16.07
N GLY A 11 10.16 -6.94 15.91
CA GLY A 11 9.09 -7.79 16.45
C GLY A 11 7.90 -7.98 15.51
N ILE A 12 7.87 -7.32 14.35
CA ILE A 12 6.87 -7.60 13.30
C ILE A 12 7.36 -8.75 12.42
N ALA A 13 6.56 -9.82 12.35
CA ALA A 13 6.91 -11.04 11.61
C ALA A 13 6.74 -10.89 10.08
N GLY A 14 5.77 -10.07 9.67
CA GLY A 14 5.42 -9.84 8.27
C GLY A 14 6.38 -8.90 7.53
N ARG A 15 6.05 -8.64 6.27
CA ARG A 15 6.83 -7.77 5.38
C ARG A 15 5.91 -6.85 4.59
N VAL A 16 6.38 -5.65 4.25
CA VAL A 16 5.65 -4.70 3.41
C VAL A 16 6.50 -4.29 2.22
N TRP A 17 5.89 -4.33 1.04
CA TRP A 17 6.43 -3.82 -0.21
C TRP A 17 5.64 -2.60 -0.67
N LEU A 18 6.33 -1.56 -1.12
CA LEU A 18 5.74 -0.39 -1.78
C LEU A 18 5.97 -0.49 -3.28
N SER A 19 4.93 -0.23 -4.07
CA SER A 19 4.99 -0.37 -5.53
C SER A 19 4.07 0.62 -6.24
N PRO A 20 4.37 0.97 -7.51
CA PRO A 20 3.35 1.43 -8.45
C PRO A 20 2.22 0.40 -8.61
N MET A 21 1.12 0.82 -9.23
CA MET A 21 -0.02 -0.05 -9.50
C MET A 21 0.41 -1.32 -10.28
N PRO A 22 -0.03 -2.51 -9.85
CA PRO A 22 0.14 -3.75 -10.61
C PRO A 22 -0.28 -3.55 -12.07
N GLY A 23 0.50 -4.04 -13.03
CA GLY A 23 0.16 -3.95 -14.45
C GLY A 23 0.22 -2.55 -15.08
N ARG A 24 0.62 -1.49 -14.36
CA ARG A 24 0.71 -0.12 -14.91
C ARG A 24 2.08 0.21 -15.49
N LEU A 25 3.12 0.15 -14.66
CA LEU A 25 4.51 0.46 -15.05
C LEU A 25 5.32 -0.80 -15.36
N GLN A 26 4.68 -1.95 -15.33
CA GLN A 26 5.24 -3.24 -15.71
C GLN A 26 4.14 -4.11 -16.31
N PRO A 27 4.50 -5.08 -17.18
CA PRO A 27 3.57 -6.09 -17.66
C PRO A 27 2.90 -6.87 -16.53
N TRP A 28 1.64 -7.27 -16.74
CA TRP A 28 0.83 -8.00 -15.76
C TRP A 28 1.43 -9.36 -15.38
N ASP A 29 1.90 -10.13 -16.36
CA ASP A 29 2.55 -11.42 -16.17
C ASP A 29 3.81 -11.31 -15.28
N ARG A 30 4.62 -10.26 -15.51
CA ARG A 30 5.77 -9.94 -14.67
C ARG A 30 5.36 -9.59 -13.25
N PHE A 31 4.26 -8.85 -13.07
CA PHE A 31 3.71 -8.59 -11.74
C PHE A 31 3.31 -9.88 -11.03
N VAL A 32 2.60 -10.78 -11.70
CA VAL A 32 2.19 -12.06 -11.12
C VAL A 32 3.42 -12.90 -10.73
N ALA A 33 4.46 -12.93 -11.56
CA ALA A 33 5.71 -13.61 -11.25
C ALA A 33 6.42 -12.98 -10.03
N ASP A 34 6.56 -11.66 -9.99
CA ASP A 34 7.17 -10.92 -8.88
C ASP A 34 6.36 -11.13 -7.57
N ALA A 35 5.03 -11.12 -7.65
CA ALA A 35 4.14 -11.35 -6.52
C ALA A 35 4.32 -12.75 -5.91
N ARG A 36 4.41 -13.77 -6.76
CA ARG A 36 4.67 -15.16 -6.32
C ARG A 36 6.06 -15.31 -5.73
N ALA A 37 7.07 -14.74 -6.37
CA ALA A 37 8.46 -14.80 -5.88
C ALA A 37 8.65 -14.08 -4.53
N ALA A 38 7.96 -12.96 -4.32
CA ALA A 38 7.96 -12.24 -3.04
C ALA A 38 7.13 -12.95 -1.95
N GLY A 39 6.29 -13.93 -2.33
CA GLY A 39 5.37 -14.61 -1.43
C GLY A 39 4.27 -13.69 -0.91
N LEU A 40 3.76 -12.79 -1.75
CA LEU A 40 2.69 -11.87 -1.35
C LEU A 40 1.46 -12.64 -0.86
N THR A 41 0.94 -12.26 0.30
CA THR A 41 -0.30 -12.80 0.86
C THR A 41 -1.47 -11.85 0.67
N ARG A 42 -1.19 -10.55 0.50
CA ARG A 42 -2.21 -9.52 0.32
C ARG A 42 -1.73 -8.31 -0.48
N ILE A 43 -2.59 -7.80 -1.35
CA ILE A 43 -2.45 -6.53 -2.05
C ILE A 43 -3.42 -5.52 -1.43
N VAL A 44 -2.89 -4.40 -0.94
CA VAL A 44 -3.66 -3.26 -0.42
C VAL A 44 -3.71 -2.17 -1.48
N CYS A 45 -4.91 -1.87 -1.95
CA CYS A 45 -5.16 -0.97 -3.07
C CYS A 45 -5.69 0.39 -2.58
N LEU A 46 -4.88 1.44 -2.73
CA LEU A 46 -5.26 2.82 -2.40
C LEU A 46 -5.92 3.56 -3.56
N THR A 47 -6.01 2.94 -4.73
CA THR A 47 -6.51 3.57 -5.94
C THR A 47 -8.00 3.25 -6.15
N PRO A 48 -8.87 4.25 -6.37
CA PRO A 48 -10.27 4.02 -6.72
C PRO A 48 -10.44 3.16 -7.97
N ARG A 49 -11.55 2.41 -8.06
CA ARG A 49 -11.79 1.41 -9.11
C ARG A 49 -11.70 2.01 -10.51
N GLU A 50 -12.28 3.18 -10.70
CA GLU A 50 -12.29 3.91 -11.97
C GLU A 50 -10.88 4.22 -12.49
N GLU A 51 -9.97 4.60 -11.58
CA GLU A 51 -8.57 4.89 -11.92
C GLU A 51 -7.79 3.59 -12.21
N ILE A 52 -8.17 2.46 -11.61
CA ILE A 52 -7.60 1.14 -11.96
C ILE A 52 -8.01 0.74 -13.38
N THR A 53 -9.30 0.84 -13.72
CA THR A 53 -9.81 0.48 -15.05
C THR A 53 -9.13 1.27 -16.15
N GLU A 54 -8.84 2.55 -15.91
CA GLU A 54 -8.14 3.41 -16.87
C GLU A 54 -6.64 3.10 -16.97
N LEU A 55 -5.95 2.92 -15.84
CA LEU A 55 -4.49 2.85 -15.80
C LEU A 55 -3.90 1.44 -15.85
N SER A 56 -4.69 0.41 -15.53
CA SER A 56 -4.27 -1.00 -15.61
C SER A 56 -5.45 -1.95 -15.85
N PRO A 57 -5.88 -2.10 -17.12
CA PRO A 57 -7.04 -2.92 -17.50
C PRO A 57 -6.91 -4.40 -17.10
N ASP A 58 -5.70 -4.99 -17.22
CA ASP A 58 -5.47 -6.39 -16.84
C ASP A 58 -5.63 -6.58 -15.32
N TYR A 59 -5.14 -5.62 -14.52
CA TYR A 59 -5.34 -5.66 -13.07
C TYR A 59 -6.80 -5.46 -12.70
N ALA A 60 -7.52 -4.54 -13.36
CA ALA A 60 -8.96 -4.37 -13.18
C ALA A 60 -9.72 -5.68 -13.44
N THR A 61 -9.44 -6.32 -14.59
CA THR A 61 -10.00 -7.61 -14.99
C THR A 61 -9.69 -8.70 -13.98
N ALA A 62 -8.45 -8.74 -13.48
CA ALA A 62 -8.03 -9.74 -12.50
C ALA A 62 -8.75 -9.59 -11.15
N ILE A 63 -9.00 -8.35 -10.71
CA ILE A 63 -9.79 -8.10 -9.50
C ILE A 63 -11.25 -8.53 -9.72
N GLU A 64 -11.87 -8.15 -10.84
CA GLU A 64 -13.28 -8.47 -11.16
C GLU A 64 -13.53 -9.98 -11.25
N ASN A 65 -12.60 -10.70 -11.88
CA ASN A 65 -12.68 -12.15 -12.04
C ASN A 65 -12.15 -12.92 -10.83
N HIS A 66 -11.71 -12.24 -9.77
CA HIS A 66 -11.11 -12.86 -8.59
C HIS A 66 -9.92 -13.80 -8.91
N THR A 67 -9.07 -13.41 -9.87
CA THR A 67 -7.93 -14.20 -10.35
C THR A 67 -6.58 -13.68 -9.86
N LEU A 68 -6.58 -12.77 -8.88
CA LEU A 68 -5.38 -12.26 -8.25
C LEU A 68 -4.59 -13.38 -7.54
N PRO A 69 -3.25 -13.27 -7.46
CA PRO A 69 -2.41 -14.32 -6.87
C PRO A 69 -2.56 -14.45 -5.35
N CYS A 70 -3.24 -13.51 -4.69
CA CYS A 70 -3.39 -13.44 -3.23
C CYS A 70 -4.58 -12.56 -2.84
N GLN A 71 -4.82 -12.34 -1.54
CA GLN A 71 -5.94 -11.54 -1.06
C GLN A 71 -5.87 -10.09 -1.56
N TRP A 72 -7.03 -9.47 -1.75
CA TRP A 72 -7.12 -8.07 -2.18
C TRP A 72 -7.94 -7.26 -1.18
N GLN A 73 -7.37 -6.16 -0.71
CA GLN A 73 -7.98 -5.24 0.24
C GLN A 73 -8.11 -3.86 -0.41
N ALA A 74 -9.33 -3.37 -0.56
CA ALA A 74 -9.57 -1.99 -0.97
C ALA A 74 -9.39 -1.04 0.23
N LEU A 75 -8.62 0.02 0.05
CA LEU A 75 -8.47 1.12 1.01
C LEU A 75 -8.38 2.46 0.25
N PRO A 76 -9.42 2.83 -0.52
CA PRO A 76 -9.31 3.87 -1.53
C PRO A 76 -9.02 5.25 -0.91
N MET A 77 -8.07 5.95 -1.52
CA MET A 77 -7.76 7.36 -1.26
C MET A 77 -8.00 8.16 -2.54
N ARG A 78 -8.64 9.33 -2.42
CA ARG A 78 -8.88 10.22 -3.57
C ARG A 78 -7.54 10.56 -4.25
N ASN A 79 -7.56 10.70 -5.58
CA ASN A 79 -6.35 11.09 -6.30
C ASN A 79 -5.80 12.42 -5.75
N TYR A 80 -4.47 12.49 -5.55
CA TYR A 80 -3.76 13.58 -4.85
C TYR A 80 -4.30 13.93 -3.45
N GLY A 81 -5.06 13.03 -2.81
CA GLY A 81 -5.77 13.29 -1.58
C GLY A 81 -5.56 12.20 -0.52
N VAL A 82 -6.61 12.05 0.29
CA VAL A 82 -6.72 11.15 1.44
C VAL A 82 -7.98 10.29 1.30
N ALA A 83 -8.18 9.34 2.21
CA ALA A 83 -9.43 8.57 2.25
C ALA A 83 -10.63 9.47 2.58
N GLN A 84 -11.83 9.06 2.18
CA GLN A 84 -13.04 9.83 2.43
C GLN A 84 -13.39 9.91 3.93
N GLU A 85 -13.17 8.81 4.65
CA GLU A 85 -13.49 8.70 6.07
C GLU A 85 -12.25 8.22 6.85
N LEU A 86 -11.86 8.99 7.88
CA LEU A 86 -10.70 8.69 8.68
C LEU A 86 -10.85 7.37 9.45
N GLN A 87 -12.05 7.08 9.96
CA GLN A 87 -12.28 5.87 10.77
C GLN A 87 -12.24 4.59 9.95
N GLY A 88 -12.85 4.57 8.76
CA GLY A 88 -12.71 3.44 7.84
C GLY A 88 -11.25 3.23 7.41
N PHE A 89 -10.52 4.32 7.20
CA PHE A 89 -9.09 4.24 6.90
C PHE A 89 -8.27 3.67 8.08
N LYS A 90 -8.52 4.11 9.31
CA LYS A 90 -7.91 3.57 10.53
C LYS A 90 -8.17 2.08 10.69
N ALA A 91 -9.41 1.64 10.46
CA ALA A 91 -9.78 0.23 10.48
C ALA A 91 -9.00 -0.58 9.42
N GLY A 92 -8.90 -0.08 8.19
CA GLY A 92 -8.11 -0.77 7.15
C GLY A 92 -6.62 -0.87 7.47
N VAL A 93 -6.04 0.16 8.08
CA VAL A 93 -4.64 0.13 8.55
C VAL A 93 -4.47 -0.81 9.77
N GLU A 94 -5.45 -0.90 10.65
CA GLU A 94 -5.48 -1.88 11.75
C GLU A 94 -5.42 -3.31 11.20
N GLU A 95 -6.26 -3.63 10.21
CA GLU A 95 -6.26 -4.94 9.55
C GLU A 95 -4.89 -5.29 8.95
N MET A 96 -4.21 -4.30 8.35
CA MET A 96 -2.85 -4.47 7.84
C MET A 96 -1.86 -4.76 8.98
N ALA A 97 -1.93 -4.03 10.09
CA ALA A 97 -1.04 -4.22 11.24
C ALA A 97 -1.23 -5.61 11.88
N VAL A 98 -2.48 -6.06 12.04
CA VAL A 98 -2.80 -7.41 12.53
C VAL A 98 -2.26 -8.49 11.59
N ALA A 99 -2.47 -8.34 10.28
CA ALA A 99 -1.95 -9.28 9.29
C ALA A 99 -0.42 -9.39 9.36
N LEU A 100 0.28 -8.26 9.47
CA LEU A 100 1.75 -8.24 9.61
C LEU A 100 2.23 -8.90 10.91
N GLY A 101 1.49 -8.76 12.01
CA GLY A 101 1.76 -9.51 13.25
C GLY A 101 1.65 -11.03 13.05
N GLY A 102 0.75 -11.47 12.16
CA GLY A 102 0.58 -12.87 11.75
C GLY A 102 1.60 -13.40 10.73
N GLY A 103 2.51 -12.55 10.23
CA GLY A 103 3.53 -12.96 9.26
C GLY A 103 3.18 -12.69 7.79
N ASP A 104 2.08 -11.97 7.51
CA ASP A 104 1.68 -11.66 6.14
C ASP A 104 2.71 -10.83 5.38
N VAL A 105 2.71 -11.00 4.06
CA VAL A 105 3.56 -10.23 3.14
C VAL A 105 2.65 -9.34 2.30
N LEU A 106 2.64 -8.06 2.64
CA LEU A 106 1.76 -7.07 2.04
C LEU A 106 2.43 -6.35 0.87
N LEU A 107 1.66 -6.05 -0.16
CA LEU A 107 1.99 -5.04 -1.16
C LEU A 107 1.04 -3.86 -1.02
N LEU A 108 1.57 -2.68 -0.70
CA LEU A 108 0.81 -1.43 -0.62
C LEU A 108 1.07 -0.59 -1.87
N HIS A 109 0.01 -0.21 -2.58
CA HIS A 109 0.15 0.55 -3.82
C HIS A 109 -0.91 1.65 -3.98
N CYS A 110 -0.55 2.65 -4.77
CA CYS A 110 -1.47 3.59 -5.42
C CYS A 110 -1.16 3.57 -6.93
N ALA A 111 -1.42 4.64 -7.69
CA ALA A 111 -1.05 4.69 -9.10
C ALA A 111 0.48 4.66 -9.30
N ALA A 112 1.23 5.57 -8.67
CA ALA A 112 2.68 5.70 -8.83
C ALA A 112 3.50 5.05 -7.71
N GLY A 113 2.85 4.71 -6.58
CA GLY A 113 3.54 4.19 -5.41
C GLY A 113 4.22 5.25 -4.53
N ILE A 114 3.94 6.55 -4.72
CA ILE A 114 4.66 7.66 -4.05
C ILE A 114 3.79 8.34 -2.99
N GLY A 115 2.91 9.29 -3.35
CA GLY A 115 2.12 10.10 -2.41
C GLY A 115 1.17 9.34 -1.49
N ARG A 116 0.09 8.80 -2.07
CA ARG A 116 -0.92 8.02 -1.33
C ARG A 116 -0.29 6.82 -0.62
N THR A 117 0.61 6.11 -1.31
CA THR A 117 1.35 4.97 -0.74
C THR A 117 2.21 5.38 0.44
N GLY A 118 2.97 6.48 0.32
CA GLY A 118 3.79 6.98 1.42
C GLY A 118 2.95 7.45 2.60
N THR A 119 1.80 8.07 2.34
CA THR A 119 0.85 8.48 3.37
C THR A 119 0.34 7.29 4.17
N ALA A 120 -0.17 6.25 3.49
CA ALA A 120 -0.68 5.06 4.13
C ALA A 120 0.43 4.23 4.81
N ALA A 121 1.62 4.15 4.21
CA ALA A 121 2.78 3.51 4.82
C ALA A 121 3.20 4.21 6.12
N ALA A 122 3.21 5.54 6.16
CA ALA A 122 3.52 6.28 7.38
C ALA A 122 2.47 6.04 8.47
N CYS A 123 1.18 6.01 8.11
CA CYS A 123 0.09 5.67 9.04
C CYS A 123 0.25 4.25 9.60
N LEU A 124 0.59 3.27 8.74
CA LEU A 124 0.88 1.90 9.17
C LEU A 124 2.06 1.86 10.15
N LEU A 125 3.18 2.50 9.84
CA LEU A 125 4.35 2.50 10.72
C LEU A 125 4.05 3.15 12.07
N LYS A 126 3.28 4.25 12.08
CA LYS A 126 2.77 4.85 13.32
C LYS A 126 1.91 3.86 14.10
N ARG A 127 1.02 3.13 13.41
CA ARG A 127 0.21 2.08 14.05
C ARG A 127 1.06 0.99 14.70
N LEU A 128 2.20 0.66 14.08
CA LEU A 128 3.18 -0.30 14.58
C LEU A 128 4.11 0.27 15.67
N GLY A 129 3.88 1.51 16.12
CA GLY A 129 4.55 2.10 17.29
C GLY A 129 5.63 3.13 16.99
N LEU A 130 5.83 3.54 15.74
CA LEU A 130 6.79 4.59 15.40
C LEU A 130 6.23 5.99 15.64
N SER A 131 7.12 6.92 15.95
CA SER A 131 6.80 8.35 15.88
C SER A 131 6.57 8.78 14.43
N THR A 132 5.88 9.91 14.22
CA THR A 132 5.66 10.46 12.86
C THR A 132 6.99 10.66 12.11
N ASP A 133 8.01 11.22 12.76
CA ASP A 133 9.31 11.48 12.14
C ASP A 133 10.02 10.20 11.69
N ALA A 134 10.04 9.18 12.56
CA ALA A 134 10.65 7.89 12.25
C ALA A 134 9.89 7.18 11.12
N ALA A 135 8.55 7.21 11.16
CA ALA A 135 7.71 6.64 10.11
C ALA A 135 7.97 7.32 8.75
N LEU A 136 8.01 8.65 8.72
CA LEU A 136 8.29 9.41 7.51
C LEU A 136 9.70 9.18 6.97
N GLN A 137 10.70 9.01 7.86
CA GLN A 137 12.05 8.66 7.45
C GLN A 137 12.08 7.31 6.73
N GLN A 138 11.49 6.27 7.32
CA GLN A 138 11.45 4.92 6.72
C GLN A 138 10.72 4.91 5.37
N VAL A 139 9.63 5.67 5.26
CA VAL A 139 8.88 5.83 4.02
C VAL A 139 9.73 6.49 2.91
N ARG A 140 10.50 7.52 3.25
CA ARG A 140 11.44 8.17 2.32
C ARG A 140 12.57 7.27 1.88
N GLU A 141 13.13 6.49 2.79
CA GLU A 141 14.17 5.49 2.49
C GLU A 141 13.65 4.40 1.55
N ALA A 142 12.37 4.03 1.67
CA ALA A 142 11.66 3.16 0.72
C ALA A 142 11.29 3.85 -0.61
N GLY A 143 11.63 5.14 -0.77
CA GLY A 143 11.42 5.94 -1.98
C GLY A 143 10.01 6.52 -2.14
N SER A 144 9.21 6.55 -1.08
CA SER A 144 7.87 7.14 -1.08
C SER A 144 7.83 8.34 -0.14
N ASN A 145 6.83 9.21 -0.27
CA ASN A 145 6.64 10.34 0.66
C ASN A 145 5.22 10.88 0.47
N PRO A 146 4.51 11.39 1.50
CA PRO A 146 3.36 12.26 1.27
C PRO A 146 3.74 13.44 0.36
N GLU A 147 2.85 13.82 -0.55
CA GLU A 147 3.10 14.84 -1.60
C GLU A 147 2.30 16.13 -1.35
N SER A 148 1.53 16.23 -0.26
CA SER A 148 0.71 17.41 0.04
C SER A 148 0.55 17.65 1.55
N ALA A 149 0.30 18.91 1.92
CA ALA A 149 -0.02 19.28 3.31
C ALA A 149 -1.26 18.53 3.85
N ARG A 150 -2.24 18.23 2.98
CA ARG A 150 -3.41 17.42 3.34
C ARG A 150 -3.01 16.00 3.76
N GLN A 151 -2.07 15.40 3.05
CA GLN A 151 -1.54 14.07 3.39
C GLN A 151 -0.69 14.11 4.66
N SER A 152 0.15 15.12 4.83
CA SER A 152 0.91 15.30 6.08
C SER A 152 -0.01 15.46 7.29
N GLY A 153 -1.04 16.31 7.20
CA GLY A 153 -2.03 16.48 8.26
C GLY A 153 -2.85 15.21 8.55
N TRP A 154 -3.06 14.36 7.54
CA TRP A 154 -3.71 13.06 7.71
C TRP A 154 -2.86 12.10 8.56
N ILE A 155 -1.55 12.10 8.33
CA ILE A 155 -0.61 11.29 9.12
C ILE A 155 -0.64 11.74 10.57
N GLU A 156 -0.69 13.05 10.84
CA GLU A 156 -0.76 13.55 12.23
C GLU A 156 -2.06 13.17 12.94
N ALA A 157 -3.18 13.17 12.22
CA ALA A 157 -4.47 12.73 12.75
C ALA A 157 -4.56 11.21 12.98
N PHE A 158 -3.57 10.47 12.49
CA PHE A 158 -3.50 9.02 12.57
C PHE A 158 -2.93 8.56 13.92
#